data_AF-A0A9E6XX85-F1
#
_entry.id   AF-A0A9E6XX85-F1
#
_cell.length_a   1.000
_cell.length_b   1.000
_cell.length_c   1.000
_cell.angle_alpha   90.00
_cell.angle_beta   90.00
_cell.angle_gamma   90.00
#
_symmetry.space_group_name_H-M   'P 1'
#
loop_
_entity.id
_entity.type
_entity.pdbx_description
1 polymer ?
#
loop_
_entity_poly.entity_id
_entity_poly.type
_entity_poly.pdbx_seq_one_letter_code
_entity_poly.pdbx_strand_id
1 'polypeptide(L)'
;MPQTIERPRLGGPDSGLGGAWRVIVRNDDHNTFEHVARTLSRTIPGVSLQQGLAIADRIHSTGQAIVFTGHKELAEHYWDQLNAAGLTMAPLEQA
;
A
#
# COMPACT_ATOMS: atom_id res chain seq x y z
N MET A 1 -17.54 3.96 -24.31
CA MET A 1 -17.50 2.74 -23.47
C MET A 1 -16.31 2.88 -22.52
N PRO A 2 -16.52 3.15 -21.22
CA PRO A 2 -15.42 3.39 -20.30
C PRO A 2 -14.74 2.06 -19.92
N GLN A 3 -13.42 2.00 -20.08
CA GLN A 3 -12.61 0.85 -19.72
C GLN A 3 -12.50 0.81 -18.19
N THR A 4 -13.18 -0.14 -17.57
CA THR A 4 -13.04 -0.46 -16.15
C THR A 4 -11.61 -0.96 -15.93
N ILE A 5 -10.79 -0.15 -15.26
CA ILE A 5 -9.41 -0.49 -14.91
C ILE A 5 -9.47 -1.56 -13.82
N GLU A 6 -9.33 -2.82 -14.22
CA GLU A 6 -9.25 -3.97 -13.33
C GLU A 6 -7.95 -3.87 -12.51
N ARG A 7 -8.05 -3.39 -11.25
CA ARG A 7 -6.95 -3.48 -10.27
C ARG A 7 -6.54 -4.95 -10.15
N PRO A 8 -5.25 -5.31 -10.32
CA PRO A 8 -4.82 -6.70 -10.26
C PRO A 8 -5.15 -7.28 -8.88
N ARG A 9 -6.05 -8.27 -8.87
CA ARG A 9 -6.45 -9.04 -7.70
C ARG A 9 -5.33 -10.02 -7.34
N LEU A 10 -4.38 -9.58 -6.54
CA LEU A 10 -3.50 -10.47 -5.77
C LEU A 10 -4.26 -10.93 -4.52
N GLY A 11 -5.12 -11.94 -4.68
CA GLY A 11 -5.83 -12.59 -3.58
C GLY A 11 -5.72 -14.10 -3.75
N GLY A 12 -4.72 -14.69 -3.09
CA GLY A 12 -4.58 -16.14 -2.96
C GLY A 12 -5.65 -16.74 -2.03
N PRO A 13 -5.88 -18.06 -2.09
CA PRO A 13 -7.04 -18.73 -1.53
C PRO A 13 -6.90 -19.03 -0.03
N ASP A 14 -7.22 -18.07 0.83
CA ASP A 14 -7.40 -18.31 2.27
C ASP A 14 -8.76 -17.77 2.76
N SER A 15 -9.80 -18.49 2.33
CA SER A 15 -11.21 -18.19 2.61
C SER A 15 -11.67 -18.72 3.99
N GLY A 16 -10.91 -18.47 5.06
CA GLY A 16 -11.19 -19.09 6.37
C GLY A 16 -11.18 -18.21 7.61
N LEU A 17 -10.39 -17.12 7.67
CA LEU A 17 -10.10 -16.44 8.94
C LEU A 17 -9.92 -14.92 8.72
N GLY A 18 -11.01 -14.14 8.72
CA GLY A 18 -10.93 -12.68 8.87
C GLY A 18 -10.62 -11.82 7.63
N GLY A 19 -10.59 -12.41 6.43
CA GLY A 19 -10.43 -11.71 5.15
C GLY A 19 -9.04 -11.09 4.95
N ALA A 20 -8.55 -11.04 3.71
CA ALA A 20 -7.33 -10.28 3.43
C ALA A 20 -7.65 -8.78 3.47
N TRP A 21 -6.89 -8.00 4.23
CA TRP A 21 -6.97 -6.55 4.32
C TRP A 21 -5.86 -5.91 3.49
N ARG A 22 -6.18 -4.77 2.87
CA ARG A 22 -5.28 -4.04 1.97
C ARG A 22 -4.84 -2.74 2.64
N VAL A 23 -3.53 -2.54 2.69
CA VAL A 23 -2.92 -1.26 3.07
C VAL A 23 -2.61 -0.50 1.80
N ILE A 24 -3.19 0.69 1.67
CA ILE A 24 -3.13 1.49 0.46
C ILE A 24 -2.54 2.86 0.78
N VAL A 25 -1.50 3.23 0.05
CA VAL A 25 -0.88 4.56 0.09
C VAL A 25 -1.39 5.36 -1.09
N ARG A 26 -1.77 6.61 -0.84
CA ARG A 26 -2.28 7.57 -1.83
C ARG A 26 -1.21 8.59 -2.17
N ASN A 27 -1.30 9.12 -3.38
CA ASN A 27 -0.47 10.24 -3.78
C ASN A 27 -0.87 11.51 -3.03
N ASP A 28 0.13 12.34 -2.76
CA ASP A 28 -0.03 13.69 -2.21
C ASP A 28 1.06 14.61 -2.76
N ASP A 29 0.90 15.92 -2.54
CA ASP A 29 1.81 16.95 -3.06
C ASP A 29 2.94 17.33 -2.07
N HIS A 30 3.05 16.64 -0.92
CA HIS A 30 3.99 16.98 0.15
C HIS A 30 5.14 15.97 0.29
N ASN A 31 4.88 14.69 0.03
CA ASN A 31 5.83 13.60 0.19
C ASN A 31 6.66 13.38 -1.08
N THR A 32 7.98 13.33 -0.93
CA THR A 32 8.89 13.01 -2.05
C THR A 32 8.96 11.50 -2.30
N PHE A 33 9.28 11.11 -3.53
CA PHE A 33 9.49 9.69 -3.88
C PHE A 33 10.48 8.98 -2.95
N GLU A 34 11.56 9.66 -2.58
CA GLU A 34 12.57 9.13 -1.67
C GLU A 34 12.04 8.93 -0.25
N HIS A 35 11.21 9.85 0.25
CA HIS A 35 10.58 9.72 1.57
C HIS A 35 9.62 8.54 1.59
N VAL A 36 8.75 8.42 0.58
CA VAL A 36 7.83 7.28 0.42
C VAL A 36 8.62 5.97 0.36
N ALA A 37 9.61 5.88 -0.51
CA ALA A 37 10.41 4.67 -0.69
C ALA A 37 11.15 4.23 0.58
N ARG A 38 11.77 5.19 1.28
CA ARG A 38 12.48 4.93 2.54
C ARG A 38 11.53 4.46 3.64
N THR A 39 10.34 5.06 3.72
CA THR A 39 9.32 4.69 4.70
C THR A 39 8.81 3.27 4.41
N LEU A 40 8.44 2.99 3.16
CA LEU A 40 8.00 1.66 2.75
C LEU A 40 9.05 0.57 3.02
N SER A 41 10.31 0.85 2.72
CA SER A 41 11.40 -0.12 2.94
C SER A 41 11.70 -0.38 4.42
N ARG A 42 11.39 0.57 5.30
CA ARG A 42 11.56 0.41 6.75
C ARG A 42 10.40 -0.30 7.42
N THR A 43 9.17 -0.04 6.96
CA THR A 43 7.96 -0.54 7.59
C THR A 43 7.55 -1.90 7.03
N ILE A 44 7.65 -2.08 5.71
CA ILE A 44 7.16 -3.30 5.05
C ILE A 44 8.33 -4.28 4.85
N PRO A 45 8.30 -5.47 5.48
CA PRO A 45 9.34 -6.46 5.31
C PRO A 45 9.39 -6.94 3.85
N GLY A 46 10.60 -7.08 3.31
CA GLY A 46 10.82 -7.50 1.93
C GLY A 46 10.74 -6.39 0.88
N VAL A 47 10.38 -5.16 1.26
CA VAL A 47 10.47 -3.99 0.39
C VAL A 47 11.86 -3.38 0.50
N SER A 48 12.63 -3.45 -0.59
CA SER A 48 13.90 -2.71 -0.69
C SER A 48 13.65 -1.25 -1.09
N LEU A 49 14.65 -0.39 -0.93
CA LEU A 49 14.54 1.02 -1.34
C LEU A 49 14.19 1.16 -2.84
N GLN A 50 14.77 0.33 -3.72
CA GLN A 50 14.44 0.35 -5.14
C GLN A 50 12.99 -0.07 -5.41
N GLN A 51 12.49 -1.09 -4.70
CA GLN A 51 11.08 -1.48 -4.78
C GLN A 51 10.17 -0.37 -4.26
N GLY A 52 10.55 0.28 -3.16
CA GLY A 52 9.85 1.43 -2.61
C GLY A 52 9.76 2.60 -3.59
N LEU A 53 10.83 2.88 -4.34
CA LEU A 53 10.85 3.92 -5.39
C LEU A 53 9.90 3.56 -6.54
N ALA A 54 9.91 2.30 -7.00
CA ALA A 54 8.97 1.85 -8.03
C ALA A 54 7.50 1.94 -7.57
N ILE A 55 7.23 1.65 -6.29
CA ILE A 55 5.90 1.82 -5.70
C ILE A 55 5.54 3.31 -5.62
N ALA A 56 6.47 4.18 -5.21
CA ALA A 56 6.24 5.61 -5.13
C ALA A 56 5.93 6.23 -6.51
N ASP A 57 6.68 5.84 -7.54
CA ASP A 57 6.42 6.20 -8.94
C ASP A 57 5.02 5.77 -9.41
N ARG A 58 4.64 4.54 -9.05
CA ARG A 58 3.29 4.03 -9.32
C ARG A 58 2.22 4.84 -8.59
N ILE A 59 2.40 5.15 -7.30
CA ILE A 59 1.46 5.95 -6.52
C ILE A 59 1.24 7.30 -7.19
N HIS A 60 2.31 7.97 -7.62
CA HIS A 60 2.23 9.24 -8.33
C HIS A 60 1.46 9.13 -9.65
N SER A 61 1.76 8.09 -10.44
CA SER A 61 1.15 7.89 -11.76
C SER A 61 -0.31 7.42 -11.69
N THR A 62 -0.69 6.61 -10.69
CA THR A 62 -2.03 6.01 -10.58
C THR A 62 -2.88 6.59 -9.46
N GLY A 63 -2.36 7.55 -8.70
CA GLY A 63 -3.00 8.20 -7.54
C GLY A 63 -2.97 7.39 -6.25
N GLN A 64 -2.74 6.07 -6.31
CA GLN A 64 -2.64 5.17 -5.15
C GLN A 64 -2.00 3.83 -5.51
N ALA A 65 -1.43 3.12 -4.52
CA ALA A 65 -0.96 1.75 -4.66
C ALA A 65 -1.20 0.93 -3.39
N ILE A 66 -1.41 -0.38 -3.58
CA ILE A 66 -1.47 -1.36 -2.48
C ILE A 66 -0.03 -1.72 -2.11
N VAL A 67 0.34 -1.53 -0.84
CA VAL A 67 1.70 -1.79 -0.34
C VAL A 67 1.79 -3.05 0.53
N PHE A 68 0.66 -3.51 1.05
CA PHE A 68 0.57 -4.74 1.83
C PHE A 68 -0.82 -5.36 1.71
N THR A 69 -0.88 -6.70 1.74
CA THR A 69 -2.11 -7.48 1.82
C THR A 69 -1.95 -8.63 2.80
N GLY A 70 -2.89 -8.81 3.73
CA GLY A 70 -2.80 -9.91 4.70
C GLY A 70 -3.84 -9.82 5.82
N HIS A 71 -3.55 -10.41 6.97
CA HIS A 71 -4.45 -10.38 8.13
C HIS A 71 -4.67 -8.94 8.65
N LYS A 72 -5.86 -8.69 9.21
CA LYS A 72 -6.29 -7.38 9.69
C LYS A 72 -5.29 -6.75 10.66
N GLU A 73 -4.84 -7.50 11.66
CA GLU A 73 -3.95 -7.00 12.71
C GLU A 73 -2.62 -6.46 12.15
N LEU A 74 -2.03 -7.18 11.19
CA LEU A 74 -0.82 -6.72 10.50
C LEU A 74 -1.10 -5.53 9.58
N ALA A 75 -2.24 -5.54 8.88
CA ALA A 75 -2.63 -4.42 8.04
C ALA A 75 -2.83 -3.14 8.87
N GLU A 76 -3.50 -3.23 10.03
CA GLU A 76 -3.66 -2.12 10.99
C GLU A 76 -2.30 -1.64 11.51
N HIS A 77 -1.42 -2.56 11.90
CA HIS A 77 -0.09 -2.23 12.41
C HIS A 77 0.79 -1.50 11.38
N TYR A 78 0.80 -1.96 10.12
CA TYR A 78 1.55 -1.28 9.06
C TYR A 78 0.91 0.02 8.64
N TRP A 79 -0.43 0.08 8.58
CA TRP A 79 -1.15 1.31 8.27
C TRP A 79 -0.83 2.42 9.26
N ASP A 80 -0.87 2.11 10.56
CA ASP A 80 -0.56 3.06 11.63
C ASP A 80 0.87 3.59 11.53
N GLN A 81 1.85 2.71 11.29
CA GLN A 81 3.25 3.12 11.11
C GLN A 81 3.47 4.02 9.89
N LEU A 82 2.83 3.70 8.76
CA LEU A 82 2.96 4.51 7.54
C LEU A 82 2.28 5.88 7.72
N ASN A 83 1.11 5.90 8.37
CA ASN A 83 0.40 7.13 8.72
C ASN A 83 1.22 7.99 9.71
N ALA A 84 1.81 7.38 10.74
CA ALA A 84 2.66 8.07 11.72
C ALA A 84 3.95 8.63 11.08
N ALA A 85 4.43 8.01 10.00
CA ALA A 85 5.55 8.51 9.20
C ALA A 85 5.16 9.67 8.25
N GLY A 86 3.90 10.09 8.26
CA GLY A 86 3.39 11.22 7.46
C GLY A 86 2.98 10.86 6.04
N LEU A 87 2.80 9.58 5.71
CA LEU A 87 2.28 9.18 4.41
C LEU A 87 0.78 9.34 4.34
N THR A 88 0.28 9.70 3.15
CA THR A 88 -1.15 9.80 2.90
C THR A 88 -1.76 8.41 2.71
N MET A 89 -2.56 7.98 3.66
CA MET A 89 -3.16 6.64 3.66
C MET A 89 -4.60 6.64 3.18
N ALA A 90 -5.02 5.59 2.46
CA ALA A 90 -6.44 5.31 2.25
C ALA A 90 -6.99 4.49 3.43
N PRO A 91 -8.30 4.52 3.72
CA PRO A 91 -8.89 3.63 4.72
C PRO A 91 -8.59 2.17 4.37
N LEU A 92 -8.39 1.34 5.40
CA LEU A 92 -8.15 -0.09 5.22
C LEU A 92 -9.36 -0.75 4.53
N GLU A 93 -9.11 -1.42 3.40
CA GLU A 93 -10.14 -2.11 2.63
C GLU A 93 -10.01 -3.63 2.81
N GLN A 94 -11.13 -4.33 2.96
CA GLN A 94 -11.16 -5.79 2.77
C GLN A 94 -11.00 -6.15 1.29
N ALA A 95 -10.30 -7.25 1.02
CA ALA A 95 -9.87 -7.64 -0.32
C ALA A 95 -10.99 -8.24 -1.18
#